data_AF-I6V2B1-F1
#
_entry.id   AF-I6V2B1-F1
#
_cell.length_a   1.000
_cell.length_b   1.000
_cell.length_c   1.000
_cell.angle_alpha   90.00
_cell.angle_beta   90.00
_cell.angle_gamma   90.00
#
_symmetry.space_group_name_H-M   'P 1'
#
loop_
_entity.id
_entity.type
_entity.pdbx_description
1 polymer ?
#
loop_
_entity_poly.entity_id
_entity_poly.type
_entity_poly.pdbx_seq_one_letter_code
_entity_poly.pdbx_strand_id
1 'polypeptide(L)'
;MSKPAPIRYCTLNWSSYNAALCKRGSLTVWFDPSTPWHAAPSGKRGAQPVYSDAAIQACLTVKVLFGLPLRQATGFVASLLKLAGLDWPVPDYSTLCRRQKTLAVQLPYRGSGGPLHLLVDSTGIKVRGEGEWHARKHGGARRRNRVTALGIPVIQPVR
;
A
#
# COMPACT_ATOMS: atom_id res chain seq x y z
N MET A 1 -22.59 -38.71 -16.99
CA MET A 1 -22.30 -37.27 -17.23
C MET A 1 -20.81 -37.14 -17.51
N SER A 2 -20.42 -36.82 -18.74
CA SER A 2 -19.03 -36.66 -19.15
C SER A 2 -18.41 -35.40 -18.54
N LYS A 3 -17.21 -35.52 -17.96
CA LYS A 3 -16.43 -34.39 -17.44
C LYS A 3 -16.13 -33.41 -18.59
N PRO A 4 -16.36 -32.09 -18.43
CA PRO A 4 -15.93 -31.13 -19.43
C PRO A 4 -14.41 -31.15 -19.58
N ALA A 5 -13.94 -31.04 -20.82
CA ALA A 5 -12.52 -31.01 -21.13
C ALA A 5 -11.82 -29.83 -20.42
N PRO A 6 -10.59 -30.01 -19.91
CA PRO A 6 -9.87 -28.94 -19.23
C PRO A 6 -9.59 -27.79 -20.20
N ILE A 7 -9.97 -26.57 -19.80
CA ILE A 7 -9.70 -25.36 -20.57
C ILE A 7 -8.17 -25.14 -20.62
N ARG A 8 -7.57 -25.37 -21.78
CA ARG A 8 -6.16 -25.00 -22.05
C ARG A 8 -6.10 -23.52 -22.39
N TYR A 9 -5.76 -22.69 -21.40
CA TYR A 9 -5.45 -21.29 -21.64
C TYR A 9 -4.09 -21.17 -22.35
N CYS A 10 -4.09 -20.91 -23.65
CA CYS A 10 -2.87 -20.54 -24.37
C CYS A 10 -2.63 -19.04 -24.17
N THR A 11 -1.62 -18.68 -23.39
CA THR A 11 -1.15 -17.29 -23.25
C THR A 11 -0.46 -16.86 -24.55
N LEU A 12 -1.23 -16.36 -25.51
CA LEU A 12 -0.73 -15.94 -26.84
C LEU A 12 0.24 -14.73 -26.79
N ASN A 13 0.28 -14.00 -25.68
CA ASN A 13 1.15 -12.83 -25.51
C ASN A 13 1.89 -12.91 -24.17
N TRP A 14 3.01 -13.64 -24.17
CA TRP A 14 3.88 -13.84 -23.00
C TRP A 14 4.35 -12.52 -22.38
N SER A 15 4.69 -11.52 -23.19
CA SER A 15 5.12 -10.19 -22.73
C SER A 15 4.02 -9.52 -21.88
N SER A 16 2.78 -9.50 -22.37
CA SER A 16 1.65 -8.93 -21.63
C SER A 16 1.34 -9.69 -20.34
N TYR A 17 1.48 -11.02 -20.37
CA TYR A 17 1.27 -11.87 -19.20
C TYR A 17 2.34 -11.61 -18.13
N ASN A 18 3.62 -11.54 -18.54
CA ASN A 18 4.73 -11.23 -17.65
C ASN A 18 4.61 -9.82 -17.06
N ALA A 19 4.27 -8.81 -17.87
CA ALA A 19 4.00 -7.46 -17.39
C ALA A 19 2.87 -7.43 -16.36
N ALA A 20 1.80 -8.21 -16.57
CA ALA A 20 0.71 -8.35 -15.60
C ALA A 20 1.18 -9.01 -14.29
N LEU A 21 2.08 -10.00 -14.34
CA LEU A 21 2.67 -10.62 -13.14
C LEU A 21 3.58 -9.63 -12.39
N CYS A 22 4.45 -8.90 -13.08
CA CYS A 22 5.27 -7.85 -12.47
C CYS A 22 4.39 -6.77 -11.82
N LYS A 23 3.31 -6.37 -12.50
CA LYS A 23 2.35 -5.38 -11.99
C LYS A 23 1.62 -5.86 -10.73
N ARG A 24 1.33 -7.16 -10.59
CA ARG A 24 0.77 -7.75 -9.35
C ARG A 24 1.73 -7.67 -8.17
N GLY A 25 3.04 -7.76 -8.42
CA GLY A 25 4.08 -7.60 -7.40
C GLY A 25 4.48 -6.15 -7.15
N SER A 26 3.99 -5.20 -7.94
CA SER A 26 4.32 -3.79 -7.79
C SER A 26 3.66 -3.21 -6.54
N LEU A 27 4.47 -2.61 -5.68
CA LEU A 27 4.06 -1.97 -4.44
C LEU A 27 4.41 -0.49 -4.52
N THR A 28 3.44 0.37 -4.17
CA THR A 28 3.72 1.78 -3.92
C THR A 28 3.36 2.11 -2.47
N VAL A 29 4.32 2.69 -1.74
CA VAL A 29 4.12 3.14 -0.36
C VAL A 29 4.17 4.66 -0.33
N TRP A 30 3.11 5.27 0.20
CA TRP A 30 3.00 6.72 0.39
C TRP A 30 2.82 7.05 1.86
N PHE A 31 3.66 7.97 2.34
CA PHE A 31 3.54 8.59 3.65
C PHE A 31 3.07 10.03 3.46
N ASP A 32 1.96 10.39 4.12
CA ASP A 32 1.51 11.79 4.14
C ASP A 32 2.40 12.59 5.12
N PRO A 33 3.20 13.58 4.66
CA PRO A 33 4.10 14.36 5.52
C PRO A 33 3.39 15.11 6.65
N SER A 34 2.08 15.33 6.54
CA SER A 34 1.27 15.95 7.59
C SER A 34 0.85 14.99 8.71
N THR A 35 1.16 13.70 8.57
CA THR A 35 0.83 12.69 9.57
C THR A 35 1.55 13.01 10.89
N PRO A 36 0.83 13.09 12.03
CA PRO A 36 1.47 13.30 13.32
C PRO A 36 2.26 12.04 13.68
N TRP A 37 3.57 12.04 13.43
CA TRP A 37 4.45 10.91 13.71
C TRP A 37 4.82 10.83 15.20
N HIS A 38 5.03 11.99 15.82
CA HIS A 38 5.22 12.12 17.25
C HIS A 38 3.88 12.15 17.99
N ALA A 39 3.85 11.56 19.18
CA ALA A 39 2.66 11.64 20.02
C ALA A 39 2.54 13.04 20.65
N ALA A 40 1.30 13.49 20.79
CA ALA A 40 1.00 14.66 21.61
C ALA A 40 1.29 14.34 23.09
N PRO A 41 1.78 15.32 23.88
CA PRO A 41 1.94 15.15 25.31
C PRO A 41 0.61 14.74 25.96
N SER A 42 0.63 13.66 26.74
CA SER A 42 -0.57 13.13 27.42
C SER A 42 -1.00 14.01 28.60
N GLY A 43 -0.09 14.82 29.15
CA GLY A 43 -0.32 15.66 30.33
C GLY A 43 -0.44 14.88 31.65
N LYS A 44 -0.49 13.54 31.59
CA LYS A 44 -0.57 12.65 32.75
C LYS A 44 0.82 12.46 33.38
N ARG A 45 0.87 12.30 34.71
CA ARG A 45 2.10 11.98 35.45
C ARG A 45 2.62 10.59 35.04
N GLY A 46 3.88 10.48 34.63
CA GLY A 46 4.51 9.24 34.19
C GLY A 46 5.20 9.37 32.81
N ALA A 47 5.63 8.23 32.25
CA ALA A 47 6.30 8.17 30.96
C ALA A 47 5.36 8.62 29.82
N GLN A 48 5.80 9.59 29.02
CA GLN A 48 5.03 10.09 27.88
C GLN A 48 5.23 9.20 26.65
N PRO A 49 4.20 8.98 25.83
CA PRO A 49 4.38 8.36 24.53
C PRO A 49 5.23 9.29 23.65
N VAL A 50 6.26 8.72 23.00
CA VAL A 50 7.11 9.45 22.05
C VAL A 50 6.53 9.41 20.63
N TYR A 51 5.88 8.28 20.30
CA TYR A 51 5.34 7.98 18.98
C TYR A 51 3.82 7.93 19.01
N SER A 52 3.19 8.46 17.98
CA SER A 52 1.74 8.40 17.83
C SER A 52 1.25 6.98 17.55
N ASP A 53 -0.03 6.75 17.79
CA ASP A 53 -0.71 5.50 17.44
C ASP A 53 -0.60 5.22 15.93
N ALA A 54 -0.66 6.27 15.09
CA ALA A 54 -0.50 6.18 13.64
C ALA A 54 0.89 5.67 13.23
N ALA A 55 1.96 6.19 13.84
CA ALA A 55 3.34 5.74 13.56
C ALA A 55 3.55 4.27 13.95
N ILE A 56 3.04 3.87 15.12
CA ILE A 56 3.11 2.48 15.56
C ILE A 56 2.30 1.57 14.64
N GLN A 57 1.09 1.97 14.26
CA GLN A 57 0.26 1.23 13.32
C GLN A 57 0.97 1.05 11.98
N ALA A 58 1.64 2.09 11.47
CA ALA A 58 2.38 2.05 10.20
C ALA A 58 3.46 0.97 10.22
N CYS A 59 4.25 0.95 11.30
CA CYS A 59 5.30 -0.04 11.48
C CYS A 59 4.75 -1.47 11.57
N LEU A 60 3.67 -1.67 12.33
CA LEU A 60 3.08 -2.99 12.52
C LEU A 60 2.34 -3.49 11.27
N THR A 61 1.75 -2.61 10.48
CA THR A 61 1.14 -2.98 9.20
C THR A 61 2.19 -3.42 8.20
N VAL A 62 3.31 -2.69 8.08
CA VAL A 62 4.43 -3.10 7.25
C VAL A 62 4.96 -4.47 7.69
N LYS A 63 5.11 -4.69 9.00
CA LYS A 63 5.47 -5.99 9.57
C LYS A 63 4.53 -7.10 9.08
N VAL A 64 3.21 -6.92 9.20
CA VAL A 64 2.24 -7.97 8.84
C VAL A 64 2.13 -8.16 7.32
N LEU A 65 2.13 -7.08 6.54
CA LEU A 65 2.02 -7.15 5.08
C LEU A 65 3.17 -7.93 4.44
N PHE A 66 4.39 -7.77 4.97
CA PHE A 66 5.58 -8.47 4.46
C PHE A 66 5.95 -9.72 5.27
N GLY A 67 5.15 -10.11 6.26
CA GLY A 67 5.44 -11.27 7.11
C GLY A 67 6.76 -11.17 7.88
N LEU A 68 7.22 -9.95 8.18
CA LEU A 68 8.53 -9.71 8.78
C LEU A 68 8.53 -9.92 10.31
N PRO A 69 9.62 -10.41 10.91
CA PRO A 69 9.92 -10.23 12.33
C PRO A 69 10.01 -8.75 12.70
N LEU A 70 9.67 -8.39 13.94
CA LEU A 70 9.66 -6.99 14.41
C LEU A 70 10.99 -6.25 14.17
N ARG A 71 12.13 -6.91 14.41
CA ARG A 71 13.47 -6.31 14.20
C ARG A 71 13.79 -6.06 12.72
N GLN A 72 13.27 -6.88 11.82
CA GLN A 72 13.41 -6.64 10.38
C GLN A 72 12.46 -5.53 9.94
N ALA A 73 11.24 -5.51 10.47
CA ALA A 73 10.28 -4.46 10.19
C ALA A 73 10.81 -3.07 10.59
N THR A 74 11.50 -2.92 11.72
CA THR A 74 12.12 -1.64 12.12
C THR A 74 13.14 -1.14 11.08
N GLY A 75 14.03 -2.01 10.61
CA GLY A 75 15.03 -1.63 9.59
C GLY A 75 14.40 -1.36 8.23
N PHE A 76 13.38 -2.14 7.86
CA PHE A 76 12.65 -1.97 6.61
C PHE A 76 11.86 -0.65 6.58
N VAL A 77 11.17 -0.30 7.68
CA VAL A 77 10.47 1.00 7.81
C VAL A 77 11.47 2.15 7.76
N ALA A 78 12.62 2.05 8.42
CA ALA A 78 13.66 3.08 8.35
C ALA A 78 14.13 3.32 6.90
N SER A 79 14.28 2.23 6.14
CA SER A 79 14.66 2.30 4.72
C SER A 79 13.55 2.95 3.88
N LEU A 80 12.29 2.64 4.14
CA LEU A 80 11.14 3.25 3.46
C LEU A 80 11.02 4.76 3.74
N LEU A 81 11.23 5.18 4.98
CA LEU A 81 11.19 6.61 5.35
C LEU A 81 12.34 7.38 4.69
N LYS A 82 13.54 6.81 4.68
CA LYS A 82 14.69 7.38 3.96
C LYS A 82 14.42 7.51 2.46
N LEU A 83 13.81 6.48 1.85
CA LEU A 83 13.43 6.51 0.44
C LEU A 83 12.34 7.56 0.15
N ALA A 84 11.44 7.78 1.10
CA ALA A 84 10.40 8.81 1.02
C ALA A 84 10.92 10.23 1.32
N GLY A 85 12.19 10.39 1.70
CA GLY A 85 12.78 11.68 2.07
C GLY A 85 12.26 12.25 3.39
N LEU A 86 11.83 11.39 4.32
CA LEU A 86 11.28 11.77 5.61
C LEU A 86 12.25 11.45 6.75
N ASP A 87 12.68 12.47 7.49
CA ASP A 87 13.57 12.34 8.67
C ASP A 87 12.81 11.97 9.96
N TRP A 88 11.83 11.07 9.84
CA TRP A 88 11.07 10.61 10.99
C TRP A 88 11.79 9.50 11.77
N PRO A 89 11.88 9.59 13.11
CA PRO A 89 12.50 8.53 13.90
C PRO A 89 11.66 7.26 13.89
N VAL A 90 12.30 6.10 13.82
CA VAL A 90 11.59 4.80 13.83
C VAL A 90 11.50 4.25 15.26
N PRO A 91 10.31 3.81 15.71
CA PRO A 91 10.18 3.14 17.00
C PRO A 91 11.08 1.90 17.10
N ASP A 92 11.75 1.73 18.24
CA ASP A 92 12.59 0.57 18.49
C ASP A 92 11.76 -0.71 18.70
N TYR A 93 12.44 -1.86 18.66
CA TYR A 93 11.81 -3.17 18.87
C TYR A 93 11.00 -3.23 20.18
N SER A 94 11.55 -2.68 21.27
CA SER A 94 10.95 -2.73 22.60
C SER A 94 9.67 -1.90 22.67
N THR A 95 9.62 -0.75 21.98
CA THR A 95 8.42 0.09 21.86
C THR A 95 7.35 -0.61 21.03
N LEU A 96 7.71 -1.13 19.85
CA LEU A 96 6.75 -1.85 19.00
C LEU A 96 6.18 -3.09 19.70
N CYS A 97 7.02 -3.89 20.35
CA CYS A 97 6.58 -5.11 21.03
C CYS A 97 5.57 -4.83 22.16
N ARG A 98 5.80 -3.77 22.94
CA ARG A 98 4.88 -3.35 24.01
C ARG A 98 3.56 -2.83 23.43
N ARG A 99 3.63 -1.99 22.39
CA ARG A 99 2.46 -1.32 21.81
C ARG A 99 1.61 -2.23 20.94
N GLN A 100 2.20 -3.26 20.34
CA GLN A 100 1.46 -4.29 19.59
C GLN A 100 0.43 -5.02 20.45
N LYS A 101 0.68 -5.16 21.75
CA LYS A 101 -0.27 -5.81 22.68
C LYS A 101 -1.53 -4.99 22.93
N THR A 102 -1.42 -3.67 22.82
CA THR A 102 -2.50 -2.73 23.16
C THR A 102 -3.20 -2.15 21.94
N LEU A 103 -2.52 -2.14 20.78
CA LEU A 103 -3.00 -1.47 19.58
C LEU A 103 -3.59 -2.49 18.60
N ALA A 104 -4.90 -2.40 18.36
CA ALA A 104 -5.58 -3.22 17.38
C ALA A 104 -5.24 -2.75 15.96
N VAL A 105 -4.34 -3.47 15.27
CA VAL A 105 -3.98 -3.17 13.89
C VAL A 105 -5.07 -3.74 12.97
N GLN A 106 -6.00 -2.89 12.52
CA GLN A 106 -6.98 -3.29 11.53
C GLN A 106 -6.33 -3.31 10.14
N LEU A 107 -6.14 -4.51 9.60
CA LEU A 107 -5.70 -4.70 8.21
C LEU A 107 -6.92 -5.09 7.38
N PRO A 108 -7.45 -4.19 6.53
CA PRO A 108 -8.44 -4.60 5.54
C PRO A 108 -7.75 -5.51 4.52
N TYR A 109 -7.82 -6.82 4.72
CA TYR A 109 -7.41 -7.79 3.73
C TYR A 109 -8.37 -7.72 2.53
N ARG A 110 -7.83 -7.40 1.35
CA ARG A 110 -8.55 -7.56 0.08
C ARG A 110 -7.61 -8.23 -0.92
N GLY A 111 -8.02 -9.39 -1.42
CA GLY A 111 -7.38 -10.00 -2.58
C GLY A 111 -7.67 -9.13 -3.81
N SER A 112 -6.71 -8.31 -4.23
CA SER A 112 -6.82 -7.54 -5.47
C SER A 112 -5.82 -8.07 -6.49
N GLY A 113 -6.27 -8.35 -7.71
CA GLY A 113 -5.41 -8.87 -8.80
C GLY A 113 -4.49 -7.82 -9.46
N GLY A 114 -4.17 -6.72 -8.77
CA GLY A 114 -3.39 -5.58 -9.28
C GLY A 114 -2.42 -5.01 -8.23
N PRO A 115 -1.74 -3.88 -8.52
CA PRO A 115 -0.74 -3.28 -7.64
C PRO A 115 -1.27 -2.96 -6.25
N LEU A 116 -0.41 -3.12 -5.24
CA LEU A 116 -0.74 -2.78 -3.86
C LEU A 116 -0.33 -1.33 -3.57
N HIS A 117 -1.28 -0.47 -3.23
CA HIS A 117 -0.97 0.88 -2.75
C HIS A 117 -1.19 0.95 -1.24
N LEU A 118 -0.11 1.20 -0.50
CA LEU A 118 -0.13 1.42 0.93
C LEU A 118 -0.13 2.93 1.19
N LEU A 119 -1.24 3.46 1.70
CA LEU A 119 -1.33 4.85 2.14
C LEU A 119 -1.31 4.89 3.67
N VAL A 120 -0.35 5.64 4.21
CA VAL A 120 -0.26 5.97 5.63
C VAL A 120 -0.69 7.43 5.79
N ASP A 121 -1.89 7.65 6.36
CA ASP A 121 -2.44 8.98 6.66
C ASP A 121 -2.79 9.11 8.16
N SER A 122 -3.11 10.32 8.61
CA SER A 122 -3.45 10.62 10.01
C SER A 122 -4.73 9.93 10.50
N THR A 123 -5.58 9.42 9.59
CA THR A 123 -6.79 8.64 9.91
C THR A 123 -6.54 7.14 9.96
N GLY A 124 -5.32 6.70 9.65
CA GLY A 124 -4.88 5.31 9.70
C GLY A 124 -4.31 4.84 8.37
N ILE A 125 -4.19 3.51 8.25
CA ILE A 125 -3.57 2.88 7.09
C ILE A 125 -4.64 2.36 6.15
N LYS A 126 -4.57 2.81 4.89
CA LYS A 126 -5.47 2.40 3.83
C LYS A 126 -4.68 1.66 2.77
N VAL A 127 -4.98 0.38 2.63
CA VAL A 127 -4.60 -0.38 1.45
C VAL A 127 -5.66 -0.12 0.37
N ARG A 128 -5.24 0.32 -0.81
CA ARG A 128 -6.14 0.64 -1.93
C ARG A 128 -5.66 -0.01 -3.23
N GLY A 129 -6.60 -0.35 -4.09
CA GLY A 129 -6.33 -0.73 -5.48
C GLY A 129 -6.24 0.50 -6.38
N GLU A 130 -5.58 0.34 -7.53
CA GLU A 130 -5.17 1.34 -8.53
C GLU A 130 -6.21 2.44 -8.85
N GLY A 131 -7.53 2.15 -8.77
CA GLY A 131 -8.58 3.09 -9.19
C GLY A 131 -9.12 4.06 -8.13
N GLU A 132 -9.00 3.75 -6.84
CA GLU A 132 -9.75 4.51 -5.80
C GLU A 132 -8.98 5.72 -5.24
N TRP A 133 -7.63 5.68 -5.27
CA TRP A 133 -6.79 6.77 -4.77
C TRP A 133 -6.59 7.86 -5.82
N HIS A 134 -6.25 7.48 -7.05
CA HIS A 134 -6.06 8.41 -8.18
C HIS A 134 -7.33 9.25 -8.45
N ALA A 135 -8.52 8.63 -8.35
CA ALA A 135 -9.80 9.32 -8.53
C ALA A 135 -10.09 10.40 -7.48
N ARG A 136 -9.57 10.26 -6.25
CA ARG A 136 -9.82 11.22 -5.15
C ARG A 136 -8.84 12.38 -5.08
N LYS A 137 -7.57 12.18 -5.45
CA LYS A 137 -6.55 13.24 -5.43
C LYS A 137 -6.36 13.95 -6.77
N HIS A 138 -6.65 13.30 -7.90
CA HIS A 138 -6.40 13.84 -9.24
C HIS A 138 -7.64 13.99 -10.15
N GLY A 139 -8.87 13.88 -9.61
CA GLY A 139 -10.08 14.35 -10.31
C GLY A 139 -10.33 13.74 -11.69
N GLY A 140 -10.12 12.43 -11.86
CA GLY A 140 -10.32 11.78 -13.17
C GLY A 140 -10.89 10.38 -13.05
N ALA A 141 -12.21 10.26 -12.98
CA ALA A 141 -12.90 9.01 -13.31
C ALA A 141 -13.10 8.97 -14.84
N ARG A 142 -12.54 7.97 -15.53
CA ARG A 142 -13.03 7.59 -16.87
C ARG A 142 -13.58 6.16 -16.84
N ARG A 143 -14.79 6.08 -17.42
CA ARG A 143 -15.80 5.03 -17.30
C ARG A 143 -15.34 3.66 -17.79
N ARG A 144 -15.92 2.62 -17.16
CA ARG A 144 -16.16 1.31 -17.77
C ARG A 144 -16.96 1.50 -19.07
N ASN A 145 -16.49 0.92 -20.17
CA ASN A 145 -17.35 0.42 -21.26
C ASN A 145 -16.81 -0.95 -21.72
N ARG A 146 -17.72 -1.93 -21.79
CA ARG A 146 -17.52 -3.25 -22.40
C ARG A 146 -17.48 -3.10 -23.93
N VAL A 147 -16.54 -3.83 -24.54
CA VAL A 147 -16.55 -4.50 -25.87
C VAL A 147 -17.09 -3.72 -27.09
N THR A 148 -16.24 -3.50 -28.10
CA THR A 148 -16.33 -4.06 -29.48
C THR A 148 -15.53 -3.18 -30.47
N ALA A 149 -14.67 -3.85 -31.25
CA ALA A 149 -14.18 -3.56 -32.61
C ALA A 149 -13.64 -2.16 -33.04
N LEU A 150 -12.46 -2.26 -33.67
CA LEU A 150 -12.02 -1.61 -34.92
C LEU A 150 -12.07 -0.07 -35.04
N GLY A 151 -10.90 0.50 -35.38
CA GLY A 151 -10.83 1.82 -36.02
C GLY A 151 -9.51 2.55 -35.81
N ILE A 152 -8.51 2.26 -36.66
CA ILE A 152 -7.43 3.21 -37.06
C ILE A 152 -8.14 4.47 -37.64
N PRO A 153 -7.74 5.75 -37.39
CA PRO A 153 -6.53 6.35 -38.00
C PRO A 153 -5.80 7.45 -37.16
N VAL A 154 -4.46 7.54 -37.25
CA VAL A 154 -3.62 8.48 -38.04
C VAL A 154 -3.40 9.86 -37.38
N ILE A 155 -2.14 10.06 -36.95
CA ILE A 155 -1.23 11.20 -37.20
C ILE A 155 -1.88 12.53 -37.67
N GLN A 156 -1.74 13.63 -36.90
CA GLN A 156 -0.88 14.78 -37.25
C GLN A 156 -0.87 15.91 -36.20
N PRO A 157 0.19 16.74 -36.18
CA PRO A 157 0.62 17.56 -35.04
C PRO A 157 0.16 19.02 -35.10
N VAL A 158 0.20 19.66 -33.93
CA VAL A 158 0.64 21.04 -33.63
C VAL A 158 0.17 22.16 -34.58
N ARG A 159 -0.63 23.07 -34.04
CA ARG A 159 -0.23 24.47 -33.80
C ARG A 159 -0.84 24.95 -32.50
#